data_AF-A0A126RRH0-F1
#
_entry.id   AF-A0A126RRH0-F1
#
_cell.length_a   1.000
_cell.length_b   1.000
_cell.length_c   1.000
_cell.angle_alpha   90.00
_cell.angle_beta   90.00
_cell.angle_gamma   90.00
#
_symmetry.space_group_name_H-M   'P 1'
#
loop_
_entity.id
_entity.type
_entity.pdbx_description
1 polymer ?
#
loop_
_entity_poly.entity_id
_entity_poly.type
_entity_poly.pdbx_seq_one_letter_code
_entity_poly.pdbx_strand_id
1 'polypeptide(L)' 'MIELGGLVVKAGLVDLTDDDRATLFGAFLTVAGKLQGEERANALALWQRKGKRAFEAEAEAKAGTESATGQA' A
#
# COMPACT_ATOMS: atom_id res chain seq x y z
N MET A 1 -11.47 -6.38 8.98
CA MET A 1 -10.86 -5.03 9.00
C MET A 1 -9.45 -5.20 8.47
N ILE A 2 -9.01 -4.43 7.47
CA ILE A 2 -7.57 -4.39 7.18
C ILE A 2 -6.96 -3.50 8.26
N GLU A 3 -6.08 -4.05 9.07
CA GLU A 3 -5.32 -3.24 10.02
C GLU A 3 -4.41 -2.31 9.21
N LEU A 4 -4.50 -0.99 9.43
CA LEU A 4 -3.69 0.00 8.70
C LEU A 4 -2.19 -0.33 8.79
N GLY A 5 -1.73 -0.92 9.90
CA GLY A 5 -0.36 -1.41 10.07
C GLY A 5 0.07 -2.41 8.98
N GLY A 6 -0.82 -3.31 8.55
CA GLY A 6 -0.52 -4.26 7.48
C GLY A 6 -0.29 -3.59 6.13
N LEU A 7 -0.92 -2.43 5.87
CA LEU A 7 -0.68 -1.65 4.65
C LEU A 7 0.69 -0.98 4.65
N VAL A 8 1.16 -0.52 5.81
CA VAL A 8 2.49 0.09 5.97
C VAL A 8 3.58 -0.92 5.65
N VAL A 9 3.46 -2.14 6.20
CA VAL A 9 4.39 -3.24 5.93
C VAL A 9 4.34 -3.64 4.44
N LYS A 10 3.15 -3.85 3.89
CA LYS A 10 2.98 -4.27 2.48
C LYS A 10 3.48 -3.24 1.47
N ALA A 11 3.42 -1.96 1.81
CA ALA A 11 3.97 -0.89 0.98
C ALA A 11 5.50 -0.76 1.08
N GLY A 12 6.16 -1.60 1.89
CA GLY A 12 7.61 -1.56 2.13
C GLY A 12 8.05 -0.34 2.92
N LEU A 13 7.11 0.40 3.53
CA LEU A 13 7.44 1.66 4.20
C LEU A 13 8.26 1.44 5.46
N VAL A 14 8.05 0.33 6.17
CA VAL A 14 8.85 0.00 7.36
C VAL A 14 10.34 -0.10 7.01
N ASP A 15 10.66 -0.85 5.96
CA ASP A 15 12.06 -1.04 5.53
C ASP A 15 12.64 0.24 4.92
N LEU A 16 11.85 0.98 4.15
CA LEU A 16 12.31 2.22 3.49
C LEU A 16 12.54 3.37 4.47
N THR A 17 11.91 3.34 5.65
CA THR A 17 12.04 4.40 6.66
C THR A 17 12.74 3.93 7.93
N ASP A 18 13.32 2.73 7.96
CA ASP A 18 13.90 2.12 9.16
C ASP A 18 12.96 2.14 10.38
N ASP A 19 11.66 1.91 10.15
CA ASP A 19 10.57 2.02 11.14
C ASP A 19 10.50 3.39 11.87
N ASP A 20 11.07 4.46 11.30
CA ASP A 20 10.99 5.79 11.87
C ASP A 20 9.55 6.33 11.82
N ARG A 21 8.90 6.29 12.97
CA ARG A 21 7.49 6.68 13.11
C ARG A 21 7.23 8.15 12.81
N ALA A 22 8.20 9.03 13.07
CA ALA A 22 8.05 10.45 12.78
C ALA A 22 8.04 10.70 11.26
N THR A 23 8.88 9.98 10.52
CA THR A 23 8.98 10.00 9.06
C THR A 23 7.70 9.45 8.43
N LEU A 24 7.20 8.30 8.91
CA LEU A 24 5.92 7.75 8.48
C LEU A 24 4.76 8.72 8.74
N PHE A 25 4.73 9.33 9.93
CA PHE A 25 3.72 10.32 10.27
C PHE A 25 3.79 11.56 9.37
N GLY A 26 4.99 12.09 9.09
CA GLY A 26 5.18 13.20 8.15
C GLY A 26 4.73 12.88 6.73
N ALA A 27 4.98 11.65 6.25
CA ALA A 27 4.47 11.19 4.96
C ALA A 27 2.93 11.14 4.94
N PHE A 28 2.30 10.64 6.01
CA PHE A 28 0.83 10.64 6.11
C PHE A 28 0.23 12.04 6.23
N LEU A 29 0.90 12.97 6.90
CA LEU A 29 0.49 14.38 6.92
C LEU A 29 0.53 15.00 5.51
N THR A 30 1.52 14.62 4.69
CA THR A 30 1.60 15.05 3.28
C THR A 30 0.41 14.53 2.47
N VAL A 31 0.02 13.27 2.68
CA VAL A 31 -1.20 12.67 2.07
C VAL A 31 -2.46 13.40 2.54
N ALA A 32 -2.58 13.66 3.85
CA ALA A 32 -3.72 14.37 4.42
C ALA A 32 -3.85 15.78 3.85
N GLY A 33 -2.73 16.52 3.75
CA GLY A 33 -2.70 17.84 3.12
C GLY A 33 -3.17 17.82 1.67
N LYS A 34 -2.74 16.83 0.87
CA LYS A 34 -3.23 16.66 -0.51
C LYS A 34 -4.73 16.39 -0.58
N LEU A 35 -5.28 15.64 0.38
CA LEU A 35 -6.71 15.34 0.44
C LEU A 35 -7.58 16.48 0.98
N GLN A 36 -6.99 17.49 1.62
CA GLN A 36 -7.69 18.70 2.03
C GLN A 36 -7.80 19.74 0.90
N GLY A 37 -7.03 19.58 -0.19
CA GLY A 37 -7.04 20.47 -1.34
C GLY A 37 -8.06 20.11 -2.42
N GLU A 38 -8.12 20.94 -3.47
CA GLU A 38 -9.07 20.80 -4.59
C GLU A 38 -8.86 19.51 -5.43
N GLU A 39 -7.63 18.98 -5.44
CA GLU A 39 -7.29 17.75 -6.19
C GLU A 39 -7.80 16.45 -5.54
N ARG A 40 -8.47 16.52 -4.38
CA ARG A 40 -8.86 15.36 -3.57
C ARG A 40 -9.49 14.23 -4.38
N ALA A 41 -10.49 14.55 -5.20
CA ALA A 41 -11.25 13.54 -5.96
C ALA A 41 -10.35 12.80 -6.97
N ASN A 42 -9.48 13.53 -7.67
CA ASN A 42 -8.53 12.96 -8.63
C ASN A 42 -7.50 12.08 -7.91
N ALA A 43 -6.92 12.59 -6.81
CA ALA A 43 -5.94 11.87 -5.99
C ALA A 43 -6.51 10.54 -5.48
N LEU A 44 -7.72 10.55 -4.90
CA LEU A 44 -8.37 9.34 -4.42
C LEU A 44 -8.64 8.33 -5.54
N ALA A 45 -9.15 8.78 -6.68
CA ALA A 45 -9.44 7.90 -7.80
C ALA A 45 -8.16 7.22 -8.33
N LEU A 46 -7.06 7.97 -8.44
CA LEU A 46 -5.76 7.42 -8.84
C LEU A 46 -5.22 6.40 -7.83
N TRP A 47 -5.24 6.75 -6.54
CA TRP A 47 -4.70 5.89 -5.48
C TRP A 47 -5.52 4.62 -5.29
N GLN A 48 -6.85 4.70 -5.38
CA GLN A 48 -7.72 3.51 -5.33
C GLN A 48 -7.37 2.53 -6.46
N ARG A 49 -7.23 3.02 -7.71
CA ARG A 49 -6.85 2.18 -8.85
C ARG A 49 -5.44 1.60 -8.71
N LYS A 50 -4.50 2.36 -8.16
CA LYS A 50 -3.13 1.87 -7.92
C LYS A 50 -3.13 0.79 -6.84
N GLY A 51 -3.79 1.03 -5.71
CA GLY A 51 -3.90 0.06 -4.62
C GLY A 51 -4.55 -1.24 -5.05
N LYS A 52 -5.68 -1.17 -5.78
CA LYS A 52 -6.37 -2.35 -6.32
C LYS A 52 -5.45 -3.22 -7.18
N ARG A 53 -4.74 -2.61 -8.15
CA ARG A 53 -3.79 -3.34 -9.01
C ARG A 53 -2.64 -3.98 -8.23
N ALA A 54 -2.14 -3.30 -7.20
CA ALA A 54 -1.08 -3.86 -6.35
C ALA A 54 -1.56 -5.10 -5.57
N PHE A 55 -2.78 -5.08 -5.04
CA PHE A 55 -3.38 -6.25 -4.39
C PHE A 55 -3.63 -7.41 -5.34
N GLU A 56 -4.13 -7.13 -6.55
CA GLU A 56 -4.37 -8.14 -7.59
C GLU A 56 -3.05 -8.82 -7.99
N ALA A 57 -2.00 -8.05 -8.27
CA ALA A 57 -0.68 -8.58 -8.62
C ALA A 57 -0.07 -9.46 -7.51
N GLU A 58 -0.25 -9.08 -6.24
CA GLU A 58 0.21 -9.91 -5.12
C GLU A 58 -0.57 -11.23 -5.01
N ALA A 59 -1.89 -11.18 -5.24
CA ALA A 59 -2.74 -12.38 -5.21
C ALA A 59 -2.35 -13.36 -6.33
N GLU A 60 -2.09 -12.85 -7.54
CA GLU A 60 -1.61 -13.64 -8.67
C GLU A 60 -0.23 -14.26 -8.39
N ALA A 61 0.71 -13.50 -7.83
CA ALA A 61 2.02 -14.01 -7.45
C ALA A 61 1.96 -15.13 -6.40
N LYS A 62 1.05 -15.00 -5.42
CA LYS A 62 0.80 -16.06 -4.41
C LYS A 62 0.22 -17.32 -5.04
N ALA A 63 -0.80 -17.18 -5.90
CA ALA A 63 -1.40 -18.30 -6.60
C ALA A 63 -0.40 -19.06 -7.50
N GLY A 64 0.50 -18.32 -8.18
CA GLY A 64 1.58 -18.91 -8.97
C GLY A 64 2.62 -19.67 -8.14
N THR A 65 2.88 -19.23 -6.90
CA THR A 65 3.82 -19.89 -5.99
C THR A 65 3.24 -21.18 -5.42
N GLU A 66 1.96 -21.17 -5.04
CA GLU A 66 1.26 -22.36 -4.51
C GLU A 66 1.12 -23.46 -5.56
N SER A 67 0.79 -23.09 -6.80
CA SER A 67 0.68 -24.03 -7.92
C SER A 67 2.03 -24.64 -8.36
N ALA A 68 3.15 -23.96 -8.11
CA ALA A 68 4.50 -24.50 -8.31
C ALA A 68 4.96 -25.43 -7.18
N THR A 69 4.46 -25.25 -5.95
CA THR A 69 4.88 -26.02 -4.77
C THR A 69 4.04 -27.29 -4.56
N GLY A 70 2.80 -27.32 -5.07
CA GLY A 70 1.89 -28.48 -4.98
C GLY A 70 2.04 -29.55 -6.07
N GLN A 71 3.04 -29.43 -6.96
CA GLN A 71 3.35 -30.42 -8.02
C GLN A 71 4.59 -31.29 -7.70
N ALA A 72 5.13 -31.19 -6.49
CA ALA A 72 6.20 -32.05 -5.97
C ALA A 72 5.64 -33.05 -4.94
#